data_AF-A0A920AGW0-F1
#
_entry.id   AF-A0A920AGW0-F1
#
_cell.length_a   1.000
_cell.length_b   1.000
_cell.length_c   1.000
_cell.angle_alpha   90.00
_cell.angle_beta   90.00
_cell.angle_gamma   90.00
#
_symmetry.space_group_name_H-M   'P 1'
#
loop_
_entity.id
_entity.type
_entity.pdbx_description
1 polymer ?
#
loop_
_entity_poly.entity_id
_entity_poly.type
_entity_poly.pdbx_seq_one_letter_code
_entity_poly.pdbx_strand_id
1 'polypeptide(L)' 'MGVTGEFADILSFAQRLNVPFRKVSEPEGAYQMEHSANVMLINPRGDYHGFFRAPLDIPKMRVTLRSTQYVWEH' A
#
# COMPACT_ATOMS: atom_id res chain seq x y z
N MET A 1 -0.73 7.48 -7.67
CA MET A 1 -0.37 6.51 -8.72
C MET A 1 -1.36 5.37 -8.68
N GLY A 2 -1.77 4.84 -9.83
CA GLY A 2 -2.64 3.65 -9.93
C GLY A 2 -2.00 2.64 -10.88
N VAL A 3 -2.20 1.35 -10.65
CA VAL A 3 -1.69 0.25 -11.48
C VAL A 3 -2.88 -0.55 -12.01
N THR A 4 -2.86 -0.86 -13.29
CA THR A 4 -3.88 -1.63 -14.00
C THR A 4 -3.23 -2.79 -14.73
N GLY A 5 -3.94 -3.90 -14.93
CA GLY A 5 -3.43 -5.10 -15.60
C GLY A 5 -4.24 -6.33 -15.24
N GLU A 6 -3.71 -7.50 -15.58
CA GLU A 6 -4.32 -8.77 -15.18
C GLU A 6 -4.31 -8.95 -13.67
N PHE A 7 -5.32 -9.64 -13.13
CA PHE A 7 -5.48 -9.83 -11.68
C PHE A 7 -4.24 -10.44 -11.03
N ALA A 8 -3.63 -11.45 -11.67
CA ALA A 8 -2.43 -12.12 -11.17
C ALA A 8 -1.23 -11.17 -11.07
N ASP A 9 -1.08 -10.25 -12.03
CA ASP A 9 0.01 -9.27 -12.04
C ASP A 9 -0.18 -8.23 -10.94
N ILE A 10 -1.39 -7.71 -10.78
CA ILE A 10 -1.73 -6.77 -9.69
C ILE A 10 -1.53 -7.45 -8.32
N LEU A 11 -1.96 -8.71 -8.17
CA LEU A 11 -1.79 -9.47 -6.93
C LEU A 11 -0.30 -9.66 -6.61
N SER A 12 0.52 -10.06 -7.59
CA SER A 12 1.96 -10.23 -7.41
C SER A 12 2.66 -8.91 -7.04
N PHE A 13 2.29 -7.81 -7.71
CA PHE A 13 2.79 -6.47 -7.41
C PHE A 13 2.46 -6.07 -5.96
N ALA A 14 1.20 -6.22 -5.55
CA ALA A 14 0.75 -5.86 -4.20
C ALA A 14 1.43 -6.70 -3.11
N GLN A 15 1.66 -7.99 -3.35
CA GLN A 15 2.39 -8.88 -2.44
C GLN A 15 3.85 -8.45 -2.24
N ARG A 16 4.55 -8.08 -3.32
CA ARG A 16 5.94 -7.59 -3.25
C ARG A 16 6.08 -6.30 -2.43
N LEU A 17 5.00 -5.52 -2.36
CA LEU A 17 4.93 -4.27 -1.61
C LEU A 17 4.29 -4.42 -0.22
N ASN A 18 4.02 -5.66 0.22
CA ASN A 18 3.41 -5.98 1.51
C ASN A 18 2.06 -5.28 1.74
N VAL A 19 1.29 -5.07 0.67
CA VAL A 19 -0.06 -4.49 0.68
C VAL A 19 -1.08 -5.49 0.10
N PRO A 20 -1.21 -6.69 0.70
CA PRO A 20 -2.10 -7.71 0.16
C PRO A 20 -3.56 -7.23 0.16
N PHE A 21 -4.30 -7.72 -0.84
CA PHE A 21 -5.74 -7.60 -0.97
C PHE A 21 -6.31 -8.97 -1.36
N ARG A 22 -7.60 -9.18 -1.10
CA ARG A 22 -8.28 -10.43 -1.40
C ARG A 22 -9.57 -10.16 -2.17
N LYS A 23 -9.71 -10.80 -3.34
CA LYS A 23 -10.98 -10.87 -4.05
C LYS A 23 -11.81 -12.01 -3.49
N VAL A 24 -13.02 -11.71 -3.06
CA VAL A 24 -13.97 -12.69 -2.54
C VAL A 24 -15.13 -12.77 -3.51
N SER A 25 -15.22 -13.88 -4.25
CA SER A 25 -16.33 -14.09 -5.17
C SER A 25 -17.62 -14.40 -4.40
N GLU A 26 -18.72 -13.80 -4.84
CA GLU A 26 -20.07 -14.06 -4.35
C GLU A 26 -20.86 -14.88 -5.38
N PRO A 27 -22.03 -15.45 -5.00
CA PRO A 27 -22.96 -16.03 -5.95
C PRO A 27 -23.34 -15.04 -7.06
N GLU A 28 -23.79 -15.57 -8.20
CA GLU A 28 -24.30 -14.76 -9.33
C GLU A 28 -23.26 -13.84 -10.00
N GLY A 29 -21.97 -14.03 -9.69
CA GLY A 29 -20.86 -13.33 -10.34
C GLY A 29 -20.48 -11.99 -9.70
N ALA A 30 -21.11 -11.62 -8.58
CA ALA A 30 -20.68 -10.50 -7.77
C ALA A 30 -19.33 -10.80 -7.07
N TYR A 31 -18.64 -9.76 -6.59
CA TYR A 31 -17.44 -9.93 -5.79
C TYR A 31 -17.26 -8.78 -4.80
N GLN A 32 -16.60 -9.08 -3.68
CA GLN A 32 -16.06 -8.11 -2.73
C GLN A 32 -14.54 -8.04 -2.86
N MET A 33 -13.99 -6.90 -2.45
CA MET A 33 -12.56 -6.73 -2.28
C MET A 33 -12.26 -6.38 -0.82
N GLU A 34 -11.47 -7.23 -0.19
CA GLU A 34 -10.89 -6.92 1.11
C GLU A 34 -9.52 -6.29 0.93
N HIS A 35 -9.32 -5.14 1.55
CA HIS A 35 -8.07 -4.40 1.54
C HIS A 35 -7.53 -4.26 2.95
N SER A 36 -6.21 -4.40 3.12
CA SER A 36 -5.54 -4.14 4.41
C SER A 36 -5.62 -2.68 4.87
N ALA A 37 -6.01 -1.75 3.98
CA ALA A 37 -6.02 -0.31 4.21
C ALA A 37 -4.66 0.27 4.68
N ASN A 38 -3.57 -0.45 4.43
CA ASN A 38 -2.22 0.01 4.73
C ASN A 38 -1.79 1.12 3.76
N VAL A 39 -1.01 2.09 4.26
CA VAL A 39 -0.45 3.17 3.45
C VAL A 39 1.05 2.98 3.33
N MET A 40 1.56 2.88 2.10
CA MET A 40 2.98 2.69 1.83
C MET A 40 3.73 4.03 1.68
N LEU A 41 4.99 4.06 2.12
CA LEU A 41 5.87 5.22 1.99
C LEU A 41 7.00 4.93 0.98
N ILE A 42 6.94 5.62 -0.15
CA ILE A 42 7.93 5.57 -1.24
C ILE A 42 8.42 7.00 -1.51
N ASN A 43 9.73 7.17 -1.72
CA ASN A 43 10.32 8.48 -2.02
C ASN A 43 10.20 8.84 -3.53
N PRO A 44 10.49 10.08 -3.94
CA PRO A 44 10.43 10.47 -5.36
C PRO A 44 11.38 9.70 -6.30
N ARG A 45 12.43 9.05 -5.77
CA ARG A 45 13.35 8.19 -6.52
C ARG A 45 12.80 6.77 -6.73
N GLY A 46 11.71 6.40 -6.07
CA GLY A 46 11.09 5.08 -6.11
C GLY A 46 11.55 4.12 -5.01
N ASP A 47 12.36 4.58 -4.06
CA ASP A 47 12.84 3.74 -2.96
C ASP A 47 11.69 3.49 -1.95
N TYR A 48 11.53 2.23 -1.54
CA TYR A 48 10.58 1.83 -0.50
C TYR A 48 11.17 2.04 0.89
N HIS A 49 10.38 2.63 1.81
CA HIS A 49 10.84 2.95 3.17
C HIS A 49 9.94 2.44 4.29
N GLY A 50 8.85 1.75 3.95
CA GLY A 50 7.96 1.15 4.93
C GLY A 50 6.49 1.39 4.64
N PHE A 51 5.66 1.08 5.63
CA PHE A 51 4.20 1.21 5.56
C PHE A 51 3.60 1.52 6.92
N PHE A 52 2.43 2.15 6.89
CA PHE A 52 1.57 2.40 8.04
C PHE A 52 0.43 1.38 8.02
N ARG A 53 0.26 0.67 9.14
CA ARG A 53 -0.83 -0.29 9.31
C ARG A 53 -2.10 0.43 9.76
N ALA A 54 -3.24 -0.02 9.25
CA ALA A 54 -4.53 0.40 9.79
C ALA A 54 -4.74 -0.12 11.23
N PRO A 55 -5.49 0.60 12.08
CA PRO A 55 -6.05 1.94 11.83
C PRO A 55 -4.99 3.04 11.82
N LEU A 56 -5.16 4.02 10.92
CA LEU A 56 -4.17 5.06 10.67
C LEU A 56 -4.16 6.14 11.76
N ASP A 57 -2.95 6.49 12.23
CA ASP A 57 -2.71 7.56 13.20
C ASP A 57 -2.02 8.72 12.49
N ILE A 58 -2.82 9.69 12.02
CA ILE A 58 -2.34 10.82 11.19
C ILE A 58 -1.23 11.62 11.89
N PRO A 59 -1.32 11.97 13.19
CA PRO A 59 -0.22 12.59 13.91
C PRO A 59 1.09 11.80 13.84
N LYS A 60 1.07 10.49 14.11
CA LYS A 60 2.29 9.65 14.03
C LYS A 60 2.82 9.55 12.61
N MET A 61 1.94 9.36 11.62
CA MET A 61 2.32 9.31 10.21
C MET A 61 3.07 10.57 9.77
N ARG A 62 2.60 11.74 10.21
CA ARG A 62 3.25 13.03 9.89
C ARG A 62 4.64 13.14 10.49
N VAL A 63 4.85 12.67 11.71
CA VAL A 63 6.18 12.65 12.35
C VAL A 63 7.11 11.71 11.60
N THR A 64 6.67 10.48 11.33
CA THR A 64 7.46 9.51 10.55
C THR A 64 7.82 10.07 9.18
N LEU A 65 6.85 10.62 8.44
CA LEU A 65 7.09 11.20 7.11
C LEU A 65 8.20 12.27 7.15
N ARG A 66 8.13 13.21 8.09
CA ARG A 66 9.12 14.28 8.21
C ARG A 66 10.52 13.76 8.57
N SER A 67 10.61 12.85 9.53
CA SER A 67 11.88 12.24 9.92
C SER A 67 12.50 11.47 8.76
N THR A 68 11.66 10.75 8.02
CA THR A 68 12.06 9.95 6.89
C THR A 68 12.49 10.81 5.69
N GLN A 69 11.81 11.94 5.41
CA GLN A 69 12.25 12.91 4.39
C GLN A 69 13.64 13.46 4.67
N TYR A 70 13.94 13.82 5.93
CA TYR A 70 15.26 14.30 6.33
C TYR A 70 16.38 13.29 6.00
N VAL A 71 16.13 12.00 6.24
CA VAL A 71 17.09 10.91 6.01
C VAL A 71 17.37 10.67 4.51
N TRP A 72 16.49 11.06 3.60
CA TRP A 72 16.70 10.79 2.16
C TRP A 72 17.35 11.95 1.41
N GLU A 73 17.28 13.14 1.99
CA GLU A 73 17.90 14.37 1.51
C GLU A 73 19.39 14.49 1.92
N HIS A 74 19.85 13.66 2.86
CA HIS A 74 21.22 13.59 3.40
C HIS A 74 21.79 12.18 3.31
#